data_AF-A0AAV2E819-F1
#
_entry.id   AF-A0AAV2E819-F1
#
_cell.length_a   1.000
_cell.length_b   1.000
_cell.length_c   1.000
_cell.angle_alpha   90.00
_cell.angle_beta   90.00
_cell.angle_gamma   90.00
#
_symmetry.space_group_name_H-M   'P 1'
#
loop_
_entity.id
_entity.type
_entity.pdbx_description
1 polymer ?
#
loop_
_entity_poly.entity_id
_entity_poly.type
_entity_poly.pdbx_seq_one_letter_code
_entity_poly.pdbx_strand_id
1 'polypeptide(L)'
;MEDKLIWDKEKSGRYSVKSAYRLWEDRNIEEEGELYTLVNWKRFWNLKIPPKVKIFVWRWLNNIIPTGARIFDRMQKSSEGCPFRDLRETQEHIFHQCDWVRRVWRYSPMNSCVERGEVLTSEEWFCELQETESDEKLGEFLVALWFIWDQRNC
;
A
#
# COMPACT_ATOMS: atom_id res chain seq x y z
N MET A 1 40.30 -33.97 -7.64
CA MET A 1 39.60 -33.07 -6.71
C MET A 1 38.17 -32.96 -7.20
N GLU A 2 37.19 -33.13 -6.32
CA GLU A 2 35.78 -32.96 -6.66
C GLU A 2 35.35 -31.54 -6.31
N ASP A 3 34.66 -30.88 -7.24
CA ASP A 3 34.05 -29.58 -7.00
C ASP A 3 32.91 -29.69 -5.99
N LYS A 4 32.84 -28.71 -5.08
CA LYS A 4 31.83 -28.64 -4.03
C LYS A 4 31.16 -27.27 -4.05
N LEU A 5 29.83 -27.28 -4.02
CA LEU A 5 29.06 -26.06 -3.80
C LEU A 5 29.27 -25.59 -2.36
N ILE A 6 29.74 -24.35 -2.21
CA ILE A 6 29.95 -23.70 -0.91
C ILE A 6 29.10 -22.42 -0.84
N TRP A 7 28.48 -22.20 0.31
CA TRP A 7 27.78 -20.96 0.60
C TRP A 7 28.78 -19.90 1.08
N ASP A 8 29.05 -18.91 0.24
CA ASP A 8 30.10 -17.90 0.46
C ASP A 8 29.77 -16.87 1.54
N LYS A 9 28.52 -16.83 2.05
CA LYS A 9 28.09 -15.88 3.09
C LYS A 9 28.24 -16.41 4.52
N GLU A 10 28.76 -17.62 4.69
CA GLU A 10 29.10 -18.17 6.00
C GLU A 10 30.50 -18.76 5.96
N LYS A 11 31.32 -18.48 6.97
CA LYS A 11 32.70 -18.99 7.06
C LYS A 11 32.78 -20.53 7.08
N SER A 12 31.68 -21.18 7.49
CA SER A 12 31.54 -22.63 7.47
C SER A 12 31.31 -23.22 6.07
N GLY A 13 31.02 -22.38 5.07
CA GLY A 13 30.64 -22.81 3.73
C GLY A 13 29.26 -23.47 3.65
N ARG A 14 28.53 -23.56 4.77
CA ARG A 14 27.21 -24.21 4.84
C ARG A 14 26.09 -23.18 4.70
N TYR A 15 25.10 -23.52 3.89
CA TYR A 15 23.88 -22.75 3.76
C TYR A 15 23.08 -22.75 5.06
N SER A 16 22.50 -21.60 5.40
CA SER A 16 21.44 -21.49 6.39
C SER A 16 20.36 -20.52 5.91
N VAL A 17 19.12 -20.74 6.34
CA VAL A 17 18.00 -19.82 6.06
C VAL A 17 18.35 -18.42 6.57
N LYS A 18 18.94 -18.30 7.77
CA LYS A 18 19.35 -17.02 8.36
C LYS A 18 20.41 -16.28 7.53
N SER A 19 21.37 -16.97 6.93
CA SER A 19 22.39 -16.33 6.07
C SER A 19 21.84 -15.96 4.70
N ALA A 20 20.86 -16.71 4.20
CA ALA A 20 20.13 -16.35 2.99
C ALA A 20 19.28 -15.10 3.19
N TYR A 21 18.57 -15.00 4.32
CA TYR A 21 17.79 -13.81 4.66
C TYR A 21 18.67 -12.58 4.88
N ARG A 22 19.81 -12.70 5.57
CA ARG A 22 20.77 -11.58 5.67
C ARG A 22 21.26 -11.11 4.31
N LEU A 23 21.63 -12.04 3.42
CA LEU A 23 22.02 -11.71 2.05
C LEU A 23 20.90 -11.07 1.24
N TRP A 24 19.66 -11.49 1.49
CA TRP A 24 18.48 -10.92 0.86
C TRP A 24 18.21 -9.51 1.42
N GLU A 25 18.27 -9.30 2.73
CA GLU A 25 18.16 -7.98 3.37
C GLU A 25 19.24 -7.02 2.84
N ASP A 26 20.51 -7.44 2.82
CA ASP A 26 21.63 -6.62 2.33
C ASP A 26 21.46 -6.19 0.87
N ARG A 27 20.80 -7.00 0.02
CA ARG A 27 20.51 -6.66 -1.39
C ARG A 27 19.23 -5.86 -1.56
N ASN A 28 18.18 -6.14 -0.79
CA ASN A 28 16.92 -5.42 -0.91
C ASN A 28 16.96 -4.04 -0.28
N ILE A 29 17.88 -3.76 0.66
CA ILE A 29 18.14 -2.38 1.08
C ILE A 29 18.61 -1.51 -0.11
N GLU A 30 19.19 -2.12 -1.16
CA GLU A 30 19.60 -1.42 -2.39
C GLU A 30 18.53 -1.42 -3.50
N GLU A 31 17.52 -2.32 -3.46
CA GLU A 31 16.52 -2.51 -4.54
C GLU A 31 15.03 -2.33 -4.14
N GLU A 32 14.66 -2.48 -2.87
CA GLU A 32 13.28 -2.22 -2.39
C GLU A 32 13.06 -0.72 -2.23
N GLY A 33 12.11 -0.19 -3.02
CA GLY A 33 11.81 1.23 -3.10
C GLY A 33 11.53 1.91 -1.76
N GLU A 34 11.70 3.23 -1.76
CA GLU A 34 11.57 4.19 -0.64
C GLU A 34 10.35 3.96 0.29
N LEU A 35 9.30 3.29 -0.20
CA LEU A 35 8.14 2.90 0.59
C LEU A 35 8.44 1.99 1.79
N TYR A 36 9.34 1.00 1.64
CA TYR A 36 9.63 0.05 2.73
C TYR A 36 10.35 0.73 3.89
N THR A 37 11.07 1.83 3.62
CA THR A 37 11.83 2.58 4.62
C THR A 37 11.00 3.63 5.36
N LEU A 38 9.93 4.15 4.74
CA LEU A 38 9.09 5.22 5.31
C LEU A 38 7.90 4.69 6.15
N VAL A 39 7.41 3.48 5.88
CA VAL A 39 6.26 2.89 6.60
C VAL A 39 6.71 2.17 7.87
N ASN A 40 6.11 2.50 9.02
CA ASN A 40 6.34 1.76 10.27
C ASN A 40 5.46 0.51 10.29
N TRP A 41 5.89 -0.51 9.56
CA TRP A 41 5.18 -1.78 9.45
C TRP A 41 4.87 -2.42 10.80
N LYS A 42 5.77 -2.30 11.78
CA LYS A 42 5.55 -2.83 13.12
C LYS A 42 4.32 -2.18 13.77
N ARG A 43 4.18 -0.86 13.67
CA ARG A 43 3.00 -0.15 14.18
C ARG A 43 1.75 -0.55 13.40
N PHE A 44 1.81 -0.49 12.07
CA PHE A 44 0.70 -0.85 11.18
C PHE A 44 0.13 -2.25 11.49
N TRP A 45 0.98 -3.27 11.58
CA TRP A 45 0.54 -4.65 11.85
C TRP A 45 -0.07 -4.83 13.25
N ASN A 46 0.23 -3.94 14.20
CA ASN A 46 -0.35 -3.95 15.55
C ASN A 46 -1.68 -3.17 15.67
N LEU A 47 -2.08 -2.41 14.65
CA LEU A 47 -3.36 -1.69 14.65
C LEU A 47 -4.55 -2.65 14.87
N LYS A 48 -5.54 -2.18 15.63
CA LYS A 48 -6.77 -2.92 15.96
C LYS A 48 -7.83 -2.80 14.88
N ILE A 49 -7.49 -3.20 13.66
CA ILE A 49 -8.37 -3.19 12.48
C ILE A 49 -8.56 -4.60 11.90
N PRO A 50 -9.64 -4.85 11.13
CA PRO A 50 -9.89 -6.17 10.55
C PRO A 50 -8.73 -6.64 9.65
N PRO A 51 -8.35 -7.94 9.68
CA PRO A 51 -7.24 -8.46 8.87
C PRO A 51 -7.38 -8.18 7.36
N LYS A 52 -8.61 -8.23 6.82
CA LYS A 52 -8.88 -7.90 5.41
C LYS A 52 -8.48 -6.47 5.04
N VAL A 53 -8.66 -5.53 5.98
CA VAL A 53 -8.27 -4.12 5.80
C VAL A 53 -6.75 -4.01 5.78
N LYS A 54 -6.03 -4.75 6.64
CA LYS A 54 -4.57 -4.77 6.63
C LYS A 54 -4.01 -5.25 5.29
N ILE A 55 -4.56 -6.34 4.76
CA ILE A 55 -4.15 -6.87 3.45
C ILE A 55 -4.46 -5.87 2.34
N PHE A 56 -5.63 -5.23 2.39
CA PHE A 56 -5.99 -4.18 1.45
C PHE A 56 -5.01 -3.00 1.50
N VAL A 57 -4.70 -2.47 2.69
CA VAL A 57 -3.78 -1.33 2.86
C VAL A 57 -2.38 -1.71 2.38
N TRP A 58 -1.89 -2.91 2.69
CA TRP A 58 -0.62 -3.38 2.15
C TRP A 58 -0.62 -3.40 0.61
N ARG A 59 -1.70 -3.87 -0.02
CA ARG A 59 -1.86 -3.83 -1.49
C ARG A 59 -1.96 -2.41 -2.03
N TRP A 60 -2.63 -1.52 -1.32
CA TRP A 60 -2.80 -0.12 -1.70
C TRP A 60 -1.46 0.60 -1.67
N LEU A 61 -0.69 0.46 -0.59
CA LEU A 61 0.66 1.02 -0.49
C LEU A 61 1.60 0.48 -1.57
N ASN A 62 1.47 -0.79 -1.96
CA ASN A 62 2.25 -1.35 -3.05
C ASN A 62 1.72 -0.99 -4.46
N ASN A 63 0.75 -0.07 -4.56
CA ASN A 63 0.05 0.31 -5.80
C ASN A 63 -0.43 -0.92 -6.60
N ILE A 64 -0.91 -1.96 -5.88
CA ILE A 64 -1.34 -3.24 -6.46
C ILE A 64 -2.83 -3.55 -6.32
N ILE A 65 -3.65 -2.61 -5.85
CA ILE A 65 -5.10 -2.79 -5.81
C ILE A 65 -5.70 -2.88 -7.24
N PRO A 66 -6.83 -3.59 -7.40
CA PRO A 66 -7.62 -3.52 -8.63
C PRO A 66 -8.17 -2.11 -8.82
N THR A 67 -7.86 -1.51 -9.97
CA THR A 67 -8.46 -0.27 -10.48
C THR A 67 -8.73 -0.44 -11.97
N GLY A 68 -9.67 0.31 -12.53
CA GLY A 68 -10.01 0.29 -13.95
C GLY A 68 -8.80 0.48 -14.84
N ALA A 69 -7.91 1.43 -14.50
CA ALA A 69 -6.64 1.61 -15.20
C ALA A 69 -5.79 0.34 -15.19
N ARG A 70 -5.60 -0.30 -14.03
CA ARG A 70 -4.73 -1.48 -13.90
C ARG A 70 -5.34 -2.74 -14.52
N ILE A 71 -6.66 -2.88 -14.48
CA ILE A 71 -7.36 -3.98 -15.16
C ILE A 71 -7.24 -3.78 -16.68
N PHE A 72 -7.42 -2.55 -17.15
CA PHE A 72 -7.26 -2.22 -18.57
C PHE A 72 -5.84 -2.49 -19.05
N ASP A 73 -4.81 -2.04 -18.32
CA ASP A 73 -3.41 -2.25 -18.69
C ASP A 73 -3.04 -3.74 -18.81
N ARG A 74 -3.71 -4.60 -18.02
CA ARG A 74 -3.46 -6.06 -18.03
C ARG A 74 -4.29 -6.82 -19.05
N MET A 75 -5.56 -6.46 -19.23
CA MET A 75 -6.52 -7.26 -19.98
C MET A 75 -6.94 -6.61 -21.31
N GLN A 76 -6.75 -5.30 -21.46
CA GLN A 76 -7.14 -4.48 -22.63
C GLN A 76 -8.60 -4.63 -23.08
N LYS A 77 -9.48 -5.10 -22.19
CA LYS A 77 -10.87 -5.45 -22.49
C LYS A 77 -11.90 -4.83 -21.54
N SER A 78 -11.45 -4.12 -20.51
CA SER A 78 -12.30 -3.44 -19.54
C SER A 78 -12.38 -1.93 -19.84
N SER A 79 -13.31 -1.22 -19.20
CA SER A 79 -13.22 0.25 -19.16
C SER A 79 -12.02 0.65 -18.29
N GLU A 80 -11.23 1.62 -18.74
CA GLU A 80 -10.21 2.28 -17.91
C GLU A 80 -10.80 3.39 -17.03
N GLY A 81 -12.06 3.77 -17.29
CA GLY A 81 -12.72 4.93 -16.71
C GLY A 81 -13.40 4.66 -15.37
N CYS A 82 -13.49 5.69 -14.55
CA CYS A 82 -14.26 5.72 -13.31
C CYS A 82 -15.77 5.65 -13.62
N PRO A 83 -16.58 4.84 -12.92
CA PRO A 83 -18.03 4.78 -13.15
C PRO A 83 -18.76 6.10 -12.81
N PHE A 84 -18.12 6.98 -12.05
CA PHE A 84 -18.68 8.27 -11.63
C PHE A 84 -18.16 9.46 -12.46
N ARG A 85 -17.18 9.27 -13.34
CA ARG A 85 -16.57 10.32 -14.17
C ARG A 85 -15.78 9.71 -15.34
N ASP A 86 -15.81 10.33 -16.52
CA ASP A 86 -14.97 9.95 -17.69
C ASP A 86 -13.48 10.31 -17.50
N LEU A 87 -12.87 9.88 -16.39
CA LEU A 87 -11.45 9.96 -16.12
C LEU A 87 -10.89 8.56 -15.84
N ARG A 88 -9.62 8.35 -16.19
CA ARG A 88 -8.89 7.12 -15.92
C ARG A 88 -8.85 6.82 -14.42
N GLU A 89 -9.25 5.61 -14.05
CA GLU A 89 -9.42 5.19 -12.67
C GLU A 89 -8.07 4.69 -12.08
N THR A 90 -7.29 5.62 -11.53
CA THR A 90 -6.09 5.32 -10.72
C THR A 90 -6.42 5.23 -9.23
N GLN A 91 -5.48 4.79 -8.39
CA GLN A 91 -5.68 4.76 -6.94
C GLN A 91 -5.92 6.18 -6.36
N GLU A 92 -5.19 7.18 -6.84
CA GLU A 92 -5.32 8.59 -6.43
C GLU A 92 -6.69 9.13 -6.86
N HIS A 93 -7.16 8.73 -8.05
CA HIS A 93 -8.49 9.07 -8.50
C HIS A 93 -9.56 8.48 -7.58
N ILE A 94 -9.43 7.19 -7.24
CA ILE A 94 -10.38 6.48 -6.38
C ILE A 94 -10.46 7.14 -5.01
N PHE A 95 -9.34 7.56 -4.40
CA PHE A 95 -9.33 8.00 -3.01
C PHE A 95 -9.35 9.52 -2.79
N HIS A 96 -8.99 10.34 -3.80
CA HIS A 96 -8.95 11.81 -3.66
C HIS A 96 -9.75 12.58 -4.71
N GLN A 97 -9.59 12.23 -5.99
CA GLN A 97 -10.01 13.12 -7.08
C GLN A 97 -11.46 12.89 -7.51
N CYS A 98 -12.01 11.70 -7.26
CA CYS A 98 -13.38 11.35 -7.63
C CYS A 98 -14.39 12.19 -6.82
N ASP A 99 -15.35 12.84 -7.51
CA ASP A 99 -16.37 13.70 -6.86
C ASP A 99 -17.18 12.94 -5.81
N TRP A 100 -17.49 11.68 -6.08
CA TRP A 100 -18.19 10.81 -5.14
C TRP A 100 -17.39 10.68 -3.84
N VAL A 101 -16.09 10.41 -3.94
CA VAL A 101 -15.22 10.27 -2.77
C VAL A 101 -14.96 11.58 -2.05
N ARG A 102 -14.80 12.69 -2.77
CA ARG A 102 -14.71 14.03 -2.15
C ARG A 102 -15.94 14.34 -1.29
N ARG A 103 -17.13 13.92 -1.72
CA ARG A 103 -18.36 14.05 -0.90
C ARG A 103 -18.31 13.13 0.31
N VAL A 104 -17.90 11.86 0.15
CA VAL A 104 -17.73 10.92 1.28
C VAL A 104 -16.81 11.51 2.34
N TRP A 105 -15.66 12.05 1.94
CA TRP A 105 -14.72 12.66 2.85
C TRP A 105 -15.24 13.92 3.52
N ARG A 106 -15.88 14.81 2.76
CA ARG A 106 -16.45 16.07 3.27
C ARG A 106 -17.43 15.87 4.42
N TYR A 107 -18.21 14.80 4.38
CA TYR A 107 -19.19 14.48 5.44
C TYR A 107 -18.66 13.47 6.46
N SER A 108 -17.42 13.01 6.32
CA SER A 108 -16.76 12.09 7.23
C SER A 108 -16.01 12.85 8.33
N PRO A 109 -15.91 12.30 9.55
CA PRO A 109 -14.99 12.80 10.58
C PRO A 109 -13.51 12.76 10.17
N MET A 110 -13.19 12.19 9.00
CA MET A 110 -11.86 12.10 8.41
C MET A 110 -11.53 13.24 7.43
N ASN A 111 -12.41 14.23 7.24
CA ASN A 111 -12.15 15.32 6.28
C ASN A 111 -10.79 16.01 6.50
N SER A 112 -10.40 16.21 7.77
CA SER A 112 -9.10 16.78 8.15
C SER A 112 -7.90 15.95 7.70
N CYS A 113 -8.07 14.64 7.52
CA CYS A 113 -7.03 13.73 7.03
C CYS A 113 -6.84 13.83 5.52
N VAL A 114 -7.85 14.34 4.79
CA VAL A 114 -7.88 14.38 3.31
C VAL A 114 -7.48 15.75 2.79
N GLU A 115 -7.88 16.84 3.47
CA GLU A 115 -7.49 18.22 3.11
C GLU A 115 -5.97 18.42 3.12
N ARG A 116 -5.23 17.63 3.91
CA ARG A 116 -3.76 17.68 3.96
C ARG A 116 -3.07 16.99 2.79
N GLY A 117 -3.77 16.10 2.07
CA GLY A 117 -3.18 15.13 1.14
C GLY A 117 -3.50 15.33 -0.35
N GLU A 118 -4.04 16.48 -0.79
CA GLU A 118 -4.48 16.64 -2.20
C GLU A 118 -3.36 16.51 -3.26
N VAL A 119 -2.07 16.52 -2.88
CA VAL A 119 -0.91 16.41 -3.79
C VAL A 119 -0.01 15.20 -3.48
N LEU A 120 -0.35 14.39 -2.48
CA LEU A 120 0.51 13.30 -2.02
C LEU A 120 0.23 11.98 -2.77
N THR A 121 1.28 11.18 -2.93
CA THR A 121 1.17 9.77 -3.28
C THR A 121 0.49 8.99 -2.14
N SER A 122 0.05 7.76 -2.42
CA SER A 122 -0.63 6.92 -1.42
C SER A 122 0.28 6.60 -0.22
N GLU A 123 1.57 6.45 -0.53
CA GLU A 123 2.69 6.23 0.36
C GLU A 123 2.93 7.42 1.28
N GLU A 124 3.14 8.60 0.70
CA GLU A 124 3.35 9.85 1.44
C GLU A 124 2.15 10.17 2.34
N TRP A 125 0.93 9.96 1.85
CA TRP A 125 -0.28 10.19 2.63
C TRP A 125 -0.38 9.25 3.84
N PHE A 126 -0.08 7.97 3.65
CA PHE A 126 -0.05 7.03 4.77
C PHE A 126 1.02 7.37 5.78
N CYS A 127 2.22 7.76 5.34
CA CYS A 127 3.31 8.16 6.23
C CYS A 127 2.94 9.38 7.06
N GLU A 128 2.37 10.43 6.45
CA GLU A 128 1.90 11.61 7.17
C GLU A 128 0.85 11.24 8.23
N LEU A 129 -0.16 10.45 7.86
CA LEU A 129 -1.22 10.04 8.80
C LEU A 129 -0.68 9.14 9.91
N GLN A 130 0.26 8.27 9.58
CA GLN A 130 0.94 7.45 10.56
C GLN A 130 1.69 8.35 11.55
N GLU A 131 2.39 9.39 11.12
CA GLU A 131 3.14 10.25 12.04
C GLU A 131 2.25 11.19 12.89
N THR A 132 1.16 11.67 12.31
CA THR A 132 0.34 12.73 12.91
C THR A 132 -0.85 12.23 13.72
N GLU A 133 -1.38 11.05 13.42
CA GLU A 133 -2.64 10.55 14.00
C GLU A 133 -2.42 9.42 15.02
N SER A 134 -3.39 9.25 15.93
CA SER A 134 -3.40 8.12 16.86
C SER A 134 -3.71 6.79 16.14
N ASP A 135 -3.45 5.67 16.80
CA ASP A 135 -3.74 4.34 16.25
C ASP A 135 -5.24 4.12 15.98
N GLU A 136 -6.09 4.68 16.83
CA GLU A 136 -7.54 4.65 16.66
C GLU A 136 -7.96 5.43 15.41
N LYS A 137 -7.49 6.67 15.29
CA LYS A 137 -7.85 7.55 14.17
C LYS A 137 -7.31 7.04 12.84
N LEU A 138 -6.05 6.58 12.83
CA LEU A 138 -5.46 5.89 11.68
C LEU A 138 -6.27 4.65 11.32
N GLY A 139 -6.66 3.85 12.32
CA GLY A 139 -7.49 2.67 12.11
C GLY A 139 -8.85 2.98 11.46
N GLU A 140 -9.56 3.98 11.96
CA GLU A 140 -10.83 4.47 11.39
C GLU A 140 -10.67 4.90 9.94
N PHE A 141 -9.62 5.69 9.67
CA PHE A 141 -9.32 6.16 8.32
C PHE A 141 -9.04 5.00 7.34
N LEU A 142 -8.21 4.03 7.73
CA LEU A 142 -7.88 2.87 6.89
C LEU A 142 -9.11 1.98 6.62
N VAL A 143 -10.00 1.86 7.61
CA VAL A 143 -11.29 1.17 7.44
C VAL A 143 -12.18 1.93 6.45
N ALA A 144 -12.24 3.26 6.53
CA ALA A 144 -12.99 4.08 5.58
C ALA A 144 -12.44 3.94 4.15
N LEU A 145 -11.12 3.95 3.95
CA LEU A 145 -10.48 3.67 2.66
C LEU A 145 -10.90 2.31 2.10
N TRP A 146 -10.88 1.28 2.94
CA TRP A 146 -11.32 -0.06 2.52
C TRP A 146 -12.78 -0.07 2.09
N PHE A 147 -13.68 0.58 2.84
CA PHE A 147 -15.09 0.69 2.45
C PHE A 147 -15.28 1.43 1.12
N ILE A 148 -14.55 2.52 0.89
CA ILE A 148 -14.58 3.25 -0.38
C ILE A 148 -14.18 2.35 -1.54
N TRP A 149 -13.10 1.57 -1.37
CA TRP A 149 -12.65 0.63 -2.39
C TRP A 149 -13.65 -0.52 -2.61
N ASP A 150 -14.17 -1.09 -1.52
CA ASP A 150 -15.12 -2.21 -1.54
C ASP A 150 -16.42 -1.82 -2.26
N GLN A 151 -17.00 -0.66 -1.94
CA GLN A 151 -18.22 -0.16 -2.59
C GLN A 151 -18.08 0.06 -4.11
N ARG A 152 -16.86 0.24 -4.62
CA ARG A 152 -16.59 0.37 -6.05
C ARG A 152 -16.38 -0.97 -6.75
N ASN A 153 -15.88 -1.97 -6.03
CA ASN A 153 -15.46 -3.27 -6.58
C ASN A 153 -16.43 -4.41 -6.23
N CYS A 154 -17.54 -4.10 -5.54
CA CYS A 154 -18.59 -5.05 -5.18
C CYS A 154 -19.56 -5.29 -6.35
#